data_AF-A0A7J5EH11-F1
#
_entry.id   AF-A0A7J5EH11-F1
#
_cell.length_a   1.000
_cell.length_b   1.000
_cell.length_c   1.000
_cell.angle_alpha   90.00
_cell.angle_beta   90.00
_cell.angle_gamma   90.00
#
_symmetry.space_group_name_H-M   'P 1'
#
loop_
_entity.id
_entity.type
_entity.pdbx_description
1 polymer ?
#
loop_
_entity_poly.entity_id
_entity_poly.type
_entity_poly.pdbx_seq_one_letter_code
_entity_poly.pdbx_strand_id
1 'polypeptide(L)'
;MAPDWDGRAEDAHEAVIEAHPYGPSYLALAIEVARLCGDEARASAMEHARERAYQRDDIVLDAEDVRGLLQCLDGFEDLVRSRLLEPDGLIPMQHLPDLRARSRYLDLEEGRGELAAYAGLEAISCVSALRNTLLDAQARGLHIAMDSG
;
A
#
# COMPACT_ATOMS: atom_id res chain seq x y z
N MET A 1 -42.18 16.12 -2.89
CA MET A 1 -40.92 16.82 -3.16
C MET A 1 -39.97 15.81 -3.73
N ALA A 2 -39.73 15.87 -5.03
CA ALA A 2 -38.65 15.10 -5.66
C ALA A 2 -37.33 15.83 -5.35
N PRO A 3 -36.21 15.12 -5.13
CA PRO A 3 -34.90 15.77 -4.98
C PRO A 3 -34.50 16.44 -6.29
N ASP A 4 -34.03 17.68 -6.16
CA ASP A 4 -33.74 18.64 -7.23
C ASP A 4 -32.37 18.37 -7.88
N TRP A 5 -32.14 17.13 -8.32
CA TRP A 5 -30.89 16.75 -8.98
C TRP A 5 -30.95 17.12 -10.47
N ASP A 6 -30.13 18.10 -10.89
CA ASP A 6 -30.16 18.67 -12.25
C ASP A 6 -29.03 18.20 -13.19
N GLY A 7 -28.17 17.29 -12.72
CA GLY A 7 -27.20 16.58 -13.56
C GLY A 7 -26.17 17.48 -14.26
N ARG A 8 -25.82 18.64 -13.67
CA ARG A 8 -24.73 19.48 -14.19
C ARG A 8 -23.36 18.81 -14.01
N ALA A 9 -22.50 18.97 -15.01
CA ALA A 9 -21.12 18.44 -14.99
C ALA A 9 -20.23 19.03 -13.88
N GLU A 10 -20.68 20.11 -13.24
CA GLU A 10 -20.02 20.76 -12.11
C GLU A 10 -20.27 19.99 -10.80
N ASP A 11 -21.35 19.18 -10.72
CA ASP A 11 -21.66 18.28 -9.60
C ASP A 11 -20.93 16.92 -9.72
N ALA A 12 -20.22 16.68 -10.81
CA ALA A 12 -19.41 15.46 -11.01
C ALA A 12 -18.14 15.44 -10.14
N HIS A 13 -17.99 16.39 -9.21
CA HIS A 13 -16.98 16.36 -8.15
C HIS A 13 -17.32 15.45 -6.97
N GLU A 14 -18.45 14.73 -7.01
CA GLU A 14 -18.62 13.53 -6.18
C GLU A 14 -17.82 12.36 -6.77
N ALA A 15 -16.49 12.47 -6.80
CA ALA A 15 -15.66 11.28 -6.85
C ALA A 15 -15.97 10.52 -5.56
N VAL A 16 -16.70 9.41 -5.66
CA VAL A 16 -17.08 8.61 -4.49
C VAL A 16 -15.78 8.16 -3.81
N ILE A 17 -15.53 8.72 -2.62
CA ILE A 17 -14.36 8.45 -1.80
C ILE A 17 -14.66 7.18 -1.00
N GLU A 18 -13.86 6.13 -1.19
CA GLU A 18 -13.93 4.95 -0.33
C GLU A 18 -12.84 5.03 0.75
N ALA A 19 -13.27 5.08 2.01
CA ALA A 19 -12.39 5.01 3.15
C ALA A 19 -12.02 3.54 3.41
N HIS A 20 -10.79 3.18 3.08
CA HIS A 20 -10.25 1.87 3.43
C HIS A 20 -9.37 2.02 4.68
N PRO A 21 -9.82 1.53 5.85
CA PRO A 21 -9.17 1.82 7.14
C PRO A 21 -7.71 1.36 7.25
N TYR A 22 -7.23 0.53 6.31
CA TYR A 22 -5.87 0.01 6.28
C TYR A 22 -5.05 0.45 5.05
N GLY A 23 -5.65 1.17 4.09
CA GLY A 23 -5.01 1.58 2.84
C GLY A 23 -3.69 2.35 3.05
N PRO A 24 -3.68 3.41 3.88
CA PRO A 24 -2.47 4.17 4.17
C PRO A 24 -1.37 3.33 4.84
N SER A 25 -1.75 2.47 5.79
CA SER A 25 -0.83 1.58 6.50
C SER A 25 -0.23 0.52 5.58
N TYR A 26 -1.03 -0.06 4.69
CA TYR A 26 -0.54 -1.05 3.71
C TYR A 26 0.33 -0.41 2.63
N LEU A 27 0.04 0.83 2.22
CA LEU A 27 0.93 1.55 1.30
C LEU A 27 2.28 1.85 1.96
N ALA A 28 2.28 2.29 3.22
CA ALA A 28 3.52 2.51 3.96
C ALA A 28 4.34 1.22 4.12
N LEU A 29 3.68 0.10 4.40
CA LEU A 29 4.31 -1.22 4.43
C LEU A 29 4.88 -1.62 3.06
N ALA A 30 4.13 -1.44 1.98
CA ALA A 30 4.59 -1.75 0.62
C ALA A 30 5.86 -0.96 0.24
N ILE A 31 5.88 0.33 0.57
CA ILE A 31 7.04 1.21 0.38
C ILE A 31 8.26 0.68 1.16
N GLU A 32 8.08 0.39 2.44
CA GLU A 32 9.17 -0.11 3.28
C GLU A 32 9.71 -1.44 2.76
N VAL A 33 8.83 -2.39 2.43
CA VAL A 33 9.24 -3.72 1.96
C VAL A 33 9.97 -3.64 0.62
N ALA A 34 9.57 -2.73 -0.29
CA ALA A 34 10.34 -2.47 -1.51
C ALA A 34 11.77 -1.99 -1.20
N ARG A 35 11.96 -1.08 -0.23
CA ARG A 35 13.30 -0.64 0.23
C ARG A 35 14.10 -1.78 0.85
N LEU A 36 13.47 -2.60 1.69
CA LEU A 36 14.11 -3.77 2.31
C LEU A 36 14.57 -4.80 1.26
N CYS A 37 13.81 -4.94 0.16
CA CYS A 37 14.18 -5.79 -0.98
C CYS A 37 15.22 -5.15 -1.93
N GLY A 38 15.63 -3.90 -1.69
CA GLY A 38 16.59 -3.16 -2.50
C GLY A 38 16.03 -2.52 -3.77
N ASP A 39 14.70 -2.43 -3.92
CA ASP A 39 14.05 -1.77 -5.06
C ASP A 39 13.68 -0.31 -4.72
N GLU A 40 14.72 0.53 -4.61
CA GLU A 40 14.56 1.94 -4.22
C GLU A 40 13.75 2.74 -5.25
N ALA A 41 13.83 2.36 -6.53
CA ALA A 41 13.07 3.02 -7.60
C ALA A 41 11.56 2.80 -7.40
N ARG A 42 11.13 1.55 -7.15
CA ARG A 42 9.73 1.22 -6.86
C ARG A 42 9.26 1.87 -5.56
N ALA A 43 10.08 1.83 -4.51
CA ALA A 43 9.77 2.48 -3.25
C ALA A 43 9.57 3.99 -3.40
N SER A 44 10.47 4.66 -4.13
CA SER A 44 10.39 6.09 -4.41
C SER A 44 9.15 6.44 -5.25
N ALA A 45 8.78 5.63 -6.23
CA ALA A 45 7.58 5.86 -7.04
C ALA A 45 6.29 5.81 -6.20
N MET A 46 6.18 4.82 -5.31
CA MET A 46 5.04 4.71 -4.38
C MET A 46 5.04 5.83 -3.34
N GLU A 47 6.21 6.24 -2.84
CA GLU A 47 6.37 7.38 -1.93
C GLU A 47 5.90 8.68 -2.58
N HIS A 48 6.30 8.96 -3.82
CA HIS A 48 5.84 10.16 -4.52
C HIS A 48 4.32 10.18 -4.75
N ALA A 49 3.70 9.02 -5.03
CA ALA A 49 2.24 8.95 -5.14
C ALA A 49 1.56 9.27 -3.80
N ARG A 50 2.11 8.75 -2.70
CA ARG A 50 1.67 9.06 -1.34
C ARG A 50 1.83 10.55 -1.02
N GLU A 51 2.99 11.14 -1.31
CA GLU A 51 3.26 12.56 -1.07
C GLU A 51 2.33 13.47 -1.86
N ARG A 52 2.06 13.15 -3.14
CA ARG A 52 1.07 13.89 -3.94
C ARG A 52 -0.32 13.85 -3.28
N ALA A 53 -0.74 12.69 -2.76
CA ALA A 53 -2.02 12.58 -2.05
C ALA A 53 -2.10 13.50 -0.83
N TYR A 54 -1.03 13.63 -0.04
CA TYR A 54 -0.98 14.53 1.11
C TYR A 54 -0.85 16.02 0.75
N GLN A 55 -0.51 16.35 -0.49
CA GLN A 55 -0.43 17.73 -0.97
C GLN A 55 -1.75 18.25 -1.57
N ARG A 56 -2.75 17.38 -1.74
CA ARG A 56 -4.08 17.74 -2.24
C ARG A 56 -4.97 18.29 -1.10
N ASP A 57 -5.96 19.10 -1.49
CA ASP A 57 -6.95 19.65 -0.55
C ASP A 57 -7.77 18.52 0.10
N ASP A 58 -8.22 17.57 -0.72
CA ASP A 58 -8.79 16.31 -0.26
C ASP A 58 -7.66 15.27 -0.25
N ILE A 59 -7.25 14.78 0.92
CA ILE A 59 -6.12 13.86 1.11
C ILE A 59 -6.45 12.49 0.49
N VAL A 60 -6.31 12.38 -0.83
CA VAL A 60 -6.75 11.22 -1.62
C VAL A 60 -5.74 10.81 -2.70
N LEU A 61 -5.76 9.51 -3.03
CA LEU A 61 -5.16 8.97 -4.25
C LEU A 61 -6.17 9.10 -5.39
N ASP A 62 -5.80 9.80 -6.45
CA ASP A 62 -6.61 9.93 -7.66
C ASP A 62 -6.38 8.77 -8.64
N ALA A 63 -7.08 8.80 -9.78
CA ALA A 63 -6.98 7.75 -10.79
C ALA A 63 -5.57 7.56 -11.39
N GLU A 64 -4.75 8.62 -11.45
CA GLU A 64 -3.37 8.54 -11.94
C GLU A 64 -2.48 7.86 -10.90
N ASP A 65 -2.61 8.25 -9.63
CA ASP A 65 -1.88 7.64 -8.53
C ASP A 65 -2.25 6.16 -8.37
N VAL A 66 -3.55 5.82 -8.43
CA VAL A 66 -4.02 4.43 -8.37
C VAL A 66 -3.39 3.59 -9.48
N ARG A 67 -3.37 4.11 -10.72
CA ARG A 67 -2.74 3.40 -11.85
C ARG A 67 -1.24 3.22 -11.64
N GLY A 68 -0.54 4.26 -11.20
CA GLY A 68 0.90 4.21 -10.94
C GLY A 68 1.25 3.23 -9.82
N LEU A 69 0.46 3.22 -8.75
CA LEU A 69 0.61 2.28 -7.65
C LEU A 69 0.38 0.83 -8.10
N LEU A 70 -0.67 0.56 -8.88
CA LEU A 70 -0.91 -0.78 -9.43
C LEU A 70 0.29 -1.30 -10.24
N GLN A 71 0.90 -0.45 -11.06
CA GLN A 71 2.12 -0.80 -11.80
C GLN A 71 3.31 -1.09 -10.87
N CYS A 72 3.45 -0.34 -9.77
CA CYS A 72 4.50 -0.58 -8.78
C CYS A 72 4.28 -1.91 -8.02
N LEU A 73 3.02 -2.32 -7.83
CA LEU A 73 2.67 -3.54 -7.12
C LEU A 73 2.74 -4.81 -7.99
N ASP A 74 2.90 -4.67 -9.31
CA ASP A 74 3.08 -5.83 -10.18
C ASP A 74 4.43 -6.53 -9.89
N GLY A 75 4.36 -7.86 -9.76
CA GLY A 75 5.51 -8.70 -9.37
C GLY A 75 6.04 -8.46 -7.95
N PHE A 76 5.28 -7.77 -7.08
CA PHE A 76 5.73 -7.48 -5.72
C PHE A 76 5.92 -8.74 -4.88
N GLU A 77 5.03 -9.72 -5.00
CA GLU A 77 5.18 -11.01 -4.30
C GLU A 77 6.49 -11.72 -4.70
N ASP A 78 6.79 -11.77 -6.00
CA ASP A 78 8.02 -12.39 -6.50
C ASP A 78 9.27 -11.65 -6.01
N LEU A 79 9.20 -10.32 -5.92
CA LEU A 79 10.28 -9.50 -5.34
C LEU A 79 10.53 -9.91 -3.88
N VAL A 80 9.49 -9.98 -3.05
CA VAL A 80 9.62 -10.35 -1.63
C VAL A 80 10.15 -11.78 -1.49
N ARG A 81 9.59 -12.73 -2.24
CA ARG A 81 10.01 -14.13 -2.22
C ARG A 81 11.47 -14.32 -2.64
N SER A 82 11.95 -13.53 -3.60
CA SER A 82 13.32 -13.67 -4.12
C SER A 82 14.38 -12.91 -3.31
N ARG A 83 13.98 -11.93 -2.50
CA ARG A 83 14.92 -11.02 -1.81
C ARG A 83 14.88 -11.09 -0.29
N LEU A 84 13.73 -11.41 0.29
CA LEU A 84 13.52 -11.34 1.73
C LEU A 84 13.28 -12.70 2.38
N LEU A 85 12.74 -13.65 1.62
CA LEU A 85 12.32 -14.96 2.12
C LEU A 85 13.27 -16.07 1.67
N GLU A 86 13.41 -17.08 2.53
CA GLU A 86 13.95 -18.39 2.16
C GLU A 86 12.88 -19.22 1.42
N PRO A 87 13.27 -20.37 0.80
CA PRO A 87 12.34 -21.21 0.04
C PRO A 87 11.16 -21.75 0.85
N ASP A 88 11.28 -21.83 2.18
CA ASP A 88 10.21 -22.20 3.10
C ASP A 88 9.21 -21.06 3.37
N GLY A 89 9.47 -19.87 2.82
CA GLY A 89 8.65 -18.67 2.95
C GLY A 89 8.95 -17.87 4.22
N LEU A 90 10.00 -18.18 4.97
CA LEU A 90 10.36 -17.48 6.19
C LEU A 90 11.46 -16.46 5.95
N ILE A 91 11.44 -15.38 6.73
CA ILE A 91 12.61 -14.52 6.85
C ILE A 91 13.67 -15.29 7.62
N PRO A 92 14.91 -15.38 7.11
CA PRO A 92 15.95 -16.13 7.81
C PRO A 92 16.25 -15.51 9.16
N MET A 93 16.31 -16.34 10.21
CA MET A 93 16.44 -15.87 11.60
C MET A 93 17.67 -14.96 11.82
N GLN A 94 18.76 -15.22 11.10
CA GLN A 94 19.98 -14.40 11.17
C GLN A 94 19.79 -12.96 10.64
N HIS A 95 18.78 -12.72 9.81
CA HIS A 95 18.50 -11.38 9.25
C HIS A 95 17.50 -10.59 10.09
N LEU A 96 16.75 -11.23 10.99
CA LEU A 96 15.74 -10.55 11.83
C LEU A 96 16.30 -9.38 12.65
N PRO A 97 17.49 -9.46 13.29
CA PRO A 97 18.02 -8.32 14.04
C PRO A 97 18.30 -7.08 13.17
N ASP A 98 18.87 -7.27 11.97
CA ASP A 98 19.13 -6.16 11.03
C ASP A 98 17.84 -5.57 10.48
N LEU A 99 16.91 -6.44 10.07
CA LEU A 99 15.62 -6.01 9.54
C LEU A 99 14.82 -5.24 10.59
N ARG A 100 14.81 -5.69 11.85
CA ARG A 100 14.18 -4.97 12.97
C ARG A 100 14.78 -3.58 13.17
N ALA A 101 16.10 -3.42 13.02
CA ALA A 101 16.75 -2.12 13.18
C ALA A 101 16.39 -1.12 12.06
N ARG A 102 15.94 -1.62 10.89
CA ARG A 102 15.69 -0.82 9.68
C ARG A 102 14.21 -0.68 9.34
N SER A 103 13.37 -1.51 9.94
CA SER A 103 11.94 -1.57 9.70
C SER A 103 11.16 -0.72 10.69
N ARG A 104 10.07 -0.13 10.20
CA ARG A 104 9.07 0.60 10.98
C ARG A 104 7.67 0.01 10.84
N TYR A 105 7.33 -0.55 9.67
CA TYR A 105 5.99 -1.04 9.36
C TYR A 105 5.91 -2.56 9.25
N LEU A 106 6.99 -3.24 8.87
CA LEU A 106 7.06 -4.70 8.91
C LEU A 106 7.12 -5.16 10.37
N ASP A 107 6.15 -5.98 10.77
CA ASP A 107 6.01 -6.37 12.17
C ASP A 107 7.03 -7.43 12.59
N LEU A 108 8.19 -6.94 13.02
CA LEU A 108 9.37 -7.72 13.42
C LEU A 108 9.68 -7.59 14.92
N GLU A 109 8.73 -7.13 15.73
CA GLU A 109 8.96 -6.84 17.14
C GLU A 109 9.56 -8.03 17.90
N GLU A 110 10.46 -7.74 18.85
CA GLU A 110 11.13 -8.78 19.64
C GLU A 110 10.14 -9.65 20.43
N GLY A 111 9.01 -9.06 20.84
CA GLY A 111 7.91 -9.77 21.50
C GLY A 111 7.25 -10.87 20.67
N ARG A 112 7.41 -10.86 19.34
CA ARG A 112 6.89 -11.92 18.45
C ARG A 112 7.72 -13.20 18.48
N GLY A 113 8.97 -13.14 18.96
CA GLY A 113 9.88 -14.29 18.95
C GLY A 113 10.03 -14.89 17.55
N GLU A 114 9.85 -16.20 17.42
CA GLU A 114 9.94 -16.92 16.14
C GLU A 114 8.83 -16.52 15.14
N LEU A 115 7.71 -15.96 15.60
CA LEU A 115 6.63 -15.52 14.71
C LEU A 115 7.01 -14.31 13.85
N ALA A 116 8.09 -13.59 14.20
CA ALA A 116 8.62 -12.50 13.36
C ALA A 116 9.13 -13.01 12.00
N ALA A 117 9.52 -14.30 11.90
CA ALA A 117 9.94 -14.89 10.64
C ALA A 117 8.83 -14.93 9.58
N TYR A 118 7.56 -14.87 10.00
CA TYR A 118 6.39 -14.85 9.11
C TYR A 118 6.04 -13.46 8.56
N ALA A 119 6.69 -12.40 9.05
CA ALA A 119 6.32 -11.02 8.71
C ALA A 119 6.36 -10.73 7.20
N GLY A 120 7.26 -11.38 6.44
CA GLY A 120 7.31 -11.21 4.99
C GLY A 120 6.10 -11.82 4.26
N LEU A 121 5.53 -12.94 4.74
CA LEU A 121 4.29 -13.51 4.21
C LEU A 121 3.06 -12.66 4.59
N GLU A 122 3.06 -12.11 5.80
CA GLU A 122 2.04 -11.16 6.24
C GLU A 122 2.07 -9.89 5.39
N ALA A 123 3.28 -9.39 5.09
CA ALA A 123 3.44 -8.24 4.19
C ALA A 123 2.92 -8.53 2.78
N ILE A 124 3.21 -9.71 2.20
CA ILE A 124 2.63 -10.13 0.92
C ILE A 124 1.10 -10.05 0.99
N SER A 125 0.50 -10.58 2.06
CA SER A 125 -0.96 -10.60 2.23
C SER A 125 -1.56 -9.18 2.32
N CYS A 126 -0.94 -8.30 3.10
CA CYS A 126 -1.35 -6.89 3.21
C CYS A 126 -1.22 -6.14 1.87
N VAL A 127 -0.13 -6.39 1.13
CA VAL A 127 0.08 -5.76 -0.18
C VAL A 127 -0.88 -6.31 -1.23
N SER A 128 -1.23 -7.60 -1.19
CA SER A 128 -2.31 -8.14 -2.02
C SER A 128 -3.66 -7.49 -1.71
N ALA A 129 -3.97 -7.25 -0.43
CA ALA A 129 -5.19 -6.54 -0.03
C ALA A 129 -5.20 -5.10 -0.57
N LEU A 130 -4.08 -4.36 -0.44
CA LEU A 130 -3.92 -3.03 -1.04
C LEU A 130 -4.15 -3.07 -2.56
N ARG A 131 -3.55 -4.03 -3.26
CA ARG A 131 -3.74 -4.19 -4.72
C ARG A 131 -5.20 -4.40 -5.09
N ASN A 132 -5.92 -5.23 -4.34
CA ASN A 132 -7.34 -5.47 -4.57
C ASN A 132 -8.19 -4.21 -4.36
N THR A 133 -7.89 -3.44 -3.31
CA THR A 133 -8.51 -2.13 -3.07
C THR A 133 -8.26 -1.17 -4.24
N LEU A 134 -7.01 -1.07 -4.72
CA LEU A 134 -6.65 -0.21 -5.85
C LEU A 134 -7.33 -0.65 -7.16
N LEU A 135 -7.46 -1.96 -7.39
CA LEU A 135 -8.16 -2.50 -8.56
C LEU A 135 -9.66 -2.18 -8.52
N ASP A 136 -10.30 -2.34 -7.36
CA ASP A 136 -11.72 -2.01 -7.20
C ASP A 136 -11.97 -0.51 -7.42
N ALA A 137 -11.13 0.35 -6.81
CA ALA A 137 -11.18 1.79 -7.02
C ALA A 137 -10.99 2.15 -8.50
N GLN A 138 -10.02 1.54 -9.19
CA GLN A 138 -9.82 1.77 -10.62
C GLN A 138 -11.02 1.33 -11.46
N ALA A 139 -11.60 0.17 -11.17
CA ALA A 139 -12.75 -0.37 -11.92
C ALA A 139 -14.00 0.50 -11.75
N ARG A 140 -14.16 1.13 -10.59
CA ARG A 140 -15.32 1.95 -10.23
C ARG A 140 -15.09 3.45 -10.45
N GLY A 141 -13.87 3.86 -10.84
CA GLY A 141 -13.51 5.27 -11.05
C GLY A 141 -13.48 6.09 -9.76
N LEU A 142 -13.05 5.47 -8.65
CA LEU A 142 -13.08 6.04 -7.31
C LEU A 142 -11.73 6.61 -6.89
N HIS A 143 -11.76 7.56 -5.96
CA HIS A 143 -10.59 8.01 -5.23
C HIS A 143 -10.49 7.24 -3.91
N ILE A 144 -9.26 7.06 -3.42
CA ILE A 144 -9.01 6.41 -2.13
C ILE A 144 -8.60 7.45 -1.11
N ALA A 145 -9.34 7.55 0.00
CA ALA A 145 -8.96 8.40 1.11
C ALA A 145 -7.65 7.92 1.76
N MET A 146 -6.75 8.88 1.98
CA MET A 146 -5.46 8.66 2.63
C MET A 146 -5.44 9.12 4.09
N ASP A 147 -6.45 9.91 4.51
CA ASP A 147 -6.76 10.11 5.91
C ASP A 147 -7.92 9.19 6.33
N SER A 148 -7.87 8.75 7.58
CA SER A 148 -8.99 8.11 8.26
C SER A 148 -9.39 9.02 9.41
N GLY A 149 -9.95 10.19 9.05
CA GLY A 149 -10.64 11.09 9.98
C GLY A 149 -11.86 10.45 10.62
#